data_AF-A0A486XK53-F1
#
_entry.id   AF-A0A486XK53-F1
#
_cell.length_a   1.000
_cell.length_b   1.000
_cell.length_c   1.000
_cell.angle_alpha   90.00
_cell.angle_beta   90.00
_cell.angle_gamma   90.00
#
_symmetry.space_group_name_H-M   'P 1'
#
loop_
_entity.id
_entity.type
_entity.pdbx_description
1 polymer ?
#
loop_
_entity_poly.entity_id
_entity_poly.type
_entity_poly.pdbx_seq_one_letter_code
_entity_poly.pdbx_strand_id
1 'polypeptide(L)'
;MKKLVSVISMLISFVPSQLLADIMATYNFSGDSVEIIVADERRMRMNISQGQFLIKQGEDVYSVSGNEKQGYTAISLKDIAAIAFNPAAKNSNTQQQEMTIINTGKTEEVAGFPGNIFVMTYQQDEKKVRSELVLSKDKRLSLVRRALFGMTSTWAKMAGSEVSIANRFAQVEAQLQQYEGLLRQDKTMKLVSLSEKKIPSDYYELPPNTVVQDLSMVSGLLKGGQMMNCDAEGAEYNPLCLMQEAGDEAVEESKQDARQQAKDKMKQKVKGFLKDIF
;
A
#
# COMPACT_ATOMS: atom_id res chain seq x y z
N MET A 1 62.51 -25.12 -29.73
CA MET A 1 61.66 -24.06 -29.14
C MET A 1 60.65 -23.60 -30.18
N LYS A 2 59.42 -24.11 -30.15
CA LYS A 2 58.30 -23.63 -30.99
C LYS A 2 57.15 -23.23 -30.06
N LYS A 3 56.74 -21.96 -30.18
CA LYS A 3 55.75 -21.30 -29.32
C LYS A 3 54.35 -21.83 -29.63
N LEU A 4 53.65 -22.33 -28.61
CA LEU A 4 52.24 -22.69 -28.66
C LEU A 4 51.43 -21.41 -28.41
N VAL A 5 50.75 -20.90 -29.44
CA VAL A 5 49.80 -19.80 -29.31
C VAL A 5 48.45 -20.41 -28.97
N SER A 6 48.02 -20.27 -27.72
CA SER A 6 46.70 -20.71 -27.27
C SER A 6 45.69 -19.57 -27.52
N VAL A 7 44.80 -19.78 -28.49
CA VAL A 7 43.67 -18.88 -28.78
C VAL A 7 42.53 -19.25 -27.85
N ILE A 8 42.33 -18.45 -26.79
CA ILE A 8 41.16 -18.55 -25.90
C ILE A 8 40.00 -17.87 -26.60
N SER A 9 39.11 -18.68 -27.17
CA SER A 9 37.85 -18.23 -27.78
C SER A 9 36.85 -17.92 -26.65
N MET A 10 36.64 -16.64 -26.38
CA MET A 10 35.71 -16.11 -25.40
C MET A 10 34.27 -16.25 -25.93
N LEU A 11 33.61 -17.36 -25.60
CA LEU A 11 32.17 -17.55 -25.79
C LEU A 11 31.41 -16.61 -24.86
N ILE A 12 31.01 -15.45 -25.38
CA ILE A 12 30.08 -14.53 -24.71
C ILE A 12 28.69 -15.17 -24.82
N SER A 13 28.31 -15.91 -23.78
CA SER A 13 26.94 -16.40 -23.59
C SER A 13 26.01 -15.20 -23.44
N PHE A 14 25.33 -14.82 -24.53
CA PHE A 14 24.19 -13.92 -24.49
C PHE A 14 23.08 -14.63 -23.68
N VAL A 15 23.05 -14.44 -22.37
CA VAL A 15 21.89 -14.81 -21.56
C VAL A 15 20.79 -13.83 -21.96
N PRO A 16 19.71 -14.26 -22.62
CA PRO A 16 18.60 -13.36 -22.85
C PRO A 16 18.10 -12.92 -21.47
N SER A 17 18.27 -11.64 -21.15
CA SER A 17 17.58 -11.03 -20.03
C SER A 17 16.10 -11.24 -20.30
N GLN A 18 15.50 -12.24 -19.65
CA GLN A 18 14.05 -12.35 -19.59
C GLN A 18 13.60 -11.05 -18.94
N LEU A 19 13.16 -10.09 -19.77
CA LEU A 19 12.41 -8.94 -19.33
C LEU A 19 11.18 -9.53 -18.66
N LEU A 20 11.24 -9.62 -17.33
CA LEU A 20 10.13 -10.09 -16.53
C LEU A 20 8.93 -9.22 -16.88
N ALA A 21 7.84 -9.86 -17.30
CA ALA A 21 6.61 -9.15 -17.56
C ALA A 21 6.09 -8.57 -16.25
N ASP A 22 5.55 -7.37 -16.31
CA ASP A 22 4.96 -6.72 -15.15
C ASP A 22 3.62 -7.38 -14.85
N ILE A 23 3.26 -7.44 -13.57
CA ILE A 23 2.03 -8.08 -13.12
C ILE A 23 0.97 -7.02 -12.91
N MET A 24 -0.19 -7.22 -13.51
CA MET A 24 -1.36 -6.38 -13.34
C MET A 24 -2.47 -7.18 -12.66
N ALA A 25 -2.82 -6.79 -11.44
CA ALA A 25 -3.87 -7.41 -10.64
C ALA A 25 -4.99 -6.41 -10.37
N THR A 26 -6.23 -6.78 -10.68
CA THR A 26 -7.40 -5.97 -10.36
C THR A 26 -8.14 -6.59 -9.20
N TYR A 27 -8.41 -5.81 -8.17
CA TYR A 27 -9.18 -6.20 -7.00
C TYR A 27 -10.46 -5.36 -6.93
N ASN A 28 -11.54 -5.99 -6.48
CA ASN A 28 -12.72 -5.29 -6.00
C ASN A 28 -12.56 -5.06 -4.50
N PHE A 29 -12.54 -3.80 -4.07
CA PHE A 29 -12.54 -3.36 -2.68
C PHE A 29 -13.90 -2.77 -2.35
N SER A 30 -14.75 -3.52 -1.65
CA SER A 30 -16.07 -3.07 -1.18
C SER A 30 -16.97 -2.46 -2.26
N GLY A 31 -16.80 -2.88 -3.53
CA GLY A 31 -17.52 -2.33 -4.68
C GLY A 31 -16.62 -1.57 -5.65
N ASP A 32 -15.52 -0.98 -5.19
CA ASP A 32 -14.59 -0.20 -6.01
C ASP A 32 -13.55 -1.08 -6.69
N SER A 33 -13.13 -0.71 -7.89
CA SER A 33 -12.09 -1.44 -8.63
C SER A 33 -10.74 -0.76 -8.47
N VAL A 34 -9.80 -1.44 -7.82
CA VAL A 34 -8.41 -1.00 -7.67
C VAL A 34 -7.51 -1.87 -8.53
N GLU A 35 -6.68 -1.25 -9.35
CA GLU A 35 -5.70 -1.93 -10.19
C GLU A 35 -4.29 -1.73 -9.63
N ILE A 36 -3.58 -2.83 -9.41
CA ILE A 36 -2.23 -2.85 -8.88
C ILE A 36 -1.31 -3.40 -9.96
N ILE A 37 -0.37 -2.56 -10.39
CA ILE A 37 0.66 -2.89 -11.36
C ILE A 37 1.99 -2.98 -10.65
N VAL A 38 2.68 -4.11 -10.78
CA VAL A 38 3.95 -4.40 -10.10
C VAL A 38 4.99 -4.86 -11.10
N ALA A 39 6.05 -4.08 -11.26
CA ALA A 39 7.27 -4.53 -11.95
C ALA A 39 8.17 -5.32 -11.00
N ASP A 40 8.35 -4.79 -9.78
CA ASP A 40 9.14 -5.39 -8.71
C ASP A 40 8.77 -4.75 -7.36
N GLU A 41 9.43 -5.16 -6.28
CA GLU A 41 9.18 -4.67 -4.90
C GLU A 41 9.47 -3.16 -4.72
N ARG A 42 10.17 -2.52 -5.67
CA ARG A 42 10.53 -1.11 -5.64
C ARG A 42 9.73 -0.26 -6.61
N ARG A 43 9.03 -0.87 -7.56
CA ARG A 43 8.28 -0.20 -8.62
C ARG A 43 6.89 -0.79 -8.72
N MET A 44 5.93 -0.06 -8.15
CA MET A 44 4.52 -0.39 -8.26
C MET A 44 3.67 0.86 -8.44
N ARG A 45 2.52 0.68 -9.07
CA ARG A 45 1.48 1.70 -9.18
C ARG A 45 0.14 1.09 -8.81
N MET A 46 -0.63 1.81 -8.01
CA MET A 46 -1.98 1.43 -7.61
C MET A 46 -2.94 2.48 -8.15
N ASN A 47 -3.70 2.15 -9.18
CA ASN A 47 -4.78 2.99 -9.70
C ASN A 47 -6.02 2.77 -8.84
N ILE A 48 -6.45 3.85 -8.17
CA ILE A 48 -7.59 3.83 -7.23
C ILE A 48 -8.86 4.24 -7.96
N SER A 49 -8.80 5.37 -8.65
CA SER A 49 -9.90 5.90 -9.46
C SER A 49 -9.36 6.71 -10.63
N GLN A 50 -10.25 7.29 -11.43
CA GLN A 50 -9.84 8.05 -12.61
C GLN A 50 -8.97 9.24 -12.21
N GLY A 51 -7.72 9.23 -12.68
CA GLY A 51 -6.76 10.30 -12.39
C GLY A 51 -6.21 10.28 -10.97
N GLN A 52 -6.50 9.25 -10.15
CA GLN A 52 -5.97 9.09 -8.80
C GLN A 52 -5.21 7.77 -8.67
N PHE A 53 -3.94 7.86 -8.28
CA PHE A 53 -3.10 6.67 -8.13
C PHE A 53 -1.98 6.87 -7.12
N LEU A 54 -1.53 5.78 -6.51
CA LEU A 54 -0.31 5.74 -5.72
C LEU A 54 0.84 5.23 -6.60
N ILE A 55 2.01 5.86 -6.49
CA ILE A 55 3.25 5.37 -7.10
C ILE A 55 4.25 5.08 -6.01
N LYS A 56 4.89 3.91 -6.07
CA LYS A 56 6.11 3.58 -5.33
C LYS A 56 7.31 3.62 -6.27
N GLN A 57 8.28 4.47 -5.93
CA GLN A 57 9.56 4.62 -6.61
C GLN A 57 10.69 4.41 -5.61
N GLY A 58 11.26 3.21 -5.58
CA GLY A 58 12.26 2.88 -4.57
C GLY A 58 11.63 2.87 -3.18
N GLU A 59 12.06 3.80 -2.32
CA GLU A 59 11.54 3.98 -0.96
C GLU A 59 10.45 5.06 -0.88
N ASP A 60 10.33 5.89 -1.91
CA ASP A 60 9.36 6.97 -1.95
C ASP A 60 8.01 6.46 -2.43
N VAL A 61 6.95 6.97 -1.79
CA VAL A 61 5.57 6.70 -2.19
C VAL A 61 4.86 8.03 -2.34
N TYR A 62 4.20 8.22 -3.47
CA TYR A 62 3.47 9.43 -3.82
C TYR A 62 1.99 9.12 -4.01
N SER A 63 1.13 9.95 -3.45
CA SER A 63 -0.27 10.06 -3.88
C SER A 63 -0.32 11.07 -5.03
N VAL A 64 -0.83 10.64 -6.18
CA VAL A 64 -0.88 11.45 -7.39
C VAL A 64 -2.34 11.65 -7.79
N SER A 65 -2.69 12.89 -8.06
CA SER A 65 -4.00 13.27 -8.57
C SER A 65 -3.87 14.18 -9.79
N GLY A 66 -4.78 14.04 -10.75
CA GLY A 66 -4.85 14.91 -11.92
C GLY A 66 -5.09 14.17 -13.23
N ASN A 67 -4.84 14.86 -14.34
CA ASN A 67 -5.02 14.31 -15.67
C ASN A 67 -4.11 15.05 -16.67
N GLU A 68 -3.97 14.50 -17.87
CA GLU A 68 -3.12 15.07 -18.92
C GLU A 68 -3.49 16.52 -19.31
N LYS A 69 -4.76 16.92 -19.20
CA LYS A 69 -5.23 18.26 -19.61
C LYS A 69 -4.90 19.34 -18.57
N GLN A 70 -5.00 19.00 -17.30
CA GLN A 70 -4.85 19.93 -16.17
C GLN A 70 -3.47 19.83 -15.50
N GLY A 71 -2.69 18.81 -15.86
CA GLY A 71 -1.46 18.46 -15.17
C GLY A 71 -1.72 17.55 -13.97
N TYR A 72 -0.62 17.04 -13.43
CA TYR A 72 -0.64 16.18 -12.25
C TYR A 72 -0.07 16.91 -11.04
N THR A 73 -0.60 16.56 -9.88
CA THR A 73 -0.07 16.96 -8.59
C THR A 73 0.33 15.70 -7.85
N ALA A 74 1.48 15.73 -7.18
CA ALA A 74 1.91 14.63 -6.33
C ALA A 74 2.19 15.11 -4.90
N ILE A 75 1.81 14.30 -3.93
CA ILE A 75 2.12 14.53 -2.52
C ILE A 75 2.87 13.31 -2.00
N SER A 76 4.03 13.55 -1.37
CA SER A 76 4.77 12.48 -0.72
C SER A 76 4.02 11.95 0.48
N LEU A 77 3.86 10.63 0.59
CA LEU A 77 3.30 10.00 1.78
C LEU A 77 4.13 10.29 3.03
N LYS A 78 5.43 10.61 2.87
CA LYS A 78 6.29 11.06 3.97
C LYS A 78 5.83 12.41 4.52
N ASP A 79 5.44 13.33 3.65
CA ASP A 79 4.99 14.67 4.06
C ASP A 79 3.60 14.59 4.70
N ILE A 80 2.73 13.75 4.13
CA ILE A 80 1.43 13.38 4.74
C ILE A 80 1.68 12.84 6.16
N ALA A 81 2.57 11.86 6.29
CA ALA A 81 2.88 11.23 7.57
C ALA A 81 3.48 12.23 8.58
N ALA A 82 4.36 13.12 8.15
CA ALA A 82 4.97 14.13 9.03
C ALA A 82 3.95 15.10 9.63
N ILE A 83 2.92 15.46 8.87
CA ILE A 83 1.84 16.35 9.32
C ILE A 83 0.85 15.58 10.21
N ALA A 84 0.45 14.40 9.74
CA ALA A 84 -0.49 13.51 10.42
C ALA A 84 0.02 13.05 11.79
N PHE A 85 1.30 12.67 11.83
CA PHE A 85 1.92 12.00 12.96
C PHE A 85 3.07 12.87 13.47
N ASN A 86 2.72 13.90 14.24
CA ASN A 86 3.73 14.70 14.94
C ASN A 86 4.54 13.78 15.89
N PRO A 87 5.87 13.65 15.73
CA PRO A 87 6.71 12.73 16.51
C PRO A 87 6.78 13.04 18.02
N ALA A 88 6.16 14.14 18.47
CA ALA A 88 6.04 14.50 19.88
C ALA A 88 5.05 13.65 20.69
N ALA A 89 4.17 12.86 20.06
CA ALA A 89 3.28 11.93 20.76
C ALA A 89 3.99 10.58 21.02
N LYS A 90 5.06 10.61 21.81
CA LYS A 90 5.60 9.39 22.41
C LYS A 90 4.68 8.94 23.54
N ASN A 91 4.55 7.61 23.67
CA ASN A 91 3.92 6.85 24.76
C ASN A 91 2.51 6.35 24.46
N SER A 92 2.43 5.25 23.71
CA SER A 92 1.53 4.17 24.08
C SER A 92 2.32 2.88 23.99
N ASN A 93 2.61 2.28 25.15
CA ASN A 93 3.27 0.99 25.26
C ASN A 93 2.33 -0.06 24.66
N THR A 94 2.42 -0.30 23.35
CA THR A 94 1.53 -1.23 22.67
C THR A 94 2.08 -2.63 22.90
N GLN A 95 1.49 -3.35 23.85
CA GLN A 95 1.78 -4.77 24.04
C GLN A 95 1.74 -5.50 22.70
N GLN A 96 2.68 -6.44 22.54
CA GLN A 96 2.78 -7.30 21.37
C GLN A 96 1.46 -8.09 21.25
N GLN A 97 0.56 -7.61 20.39
CA GLN A 97 -0.74 -8.21 20.20
C GLN A 97 -0.56 -9.50 19.41
N GLU A 98 -1.04 -10.60 19.98
CA GLU A 98 -0.96 -11.93 19.38
C GLU A 98 -1.77 -11.95 18.08
N MET A 99 -1.11 -12.37 17.00
CA MET A 99 -1.74 -12.68 15.72
C MET A 99 -1.52 -14.16 15.41
N THR A 100 -2.57 -14.81 14.97
CA THR A 100 -2.55 -16.22 14.57
C THR A 100 -3.18 -16.36 13.19
N ILE A 101 -2.55 -17.18 12.34
CA ILE A 101 -3.07 -17.54 11.02
C ILE A 101 -3.14 -19.06 10.97
N ILE A 102 -4.32 -19.60 10.70
CA ILE A 102 -4.56 -21.04 10.71
C ILE A 102 -5.15 -21.44 9.36
N ASN A 103 -4.53 -22.41 8.69
CA ASN A 103 -5.09 -23.05 7.51
C ASN A 103 -6.31 -23.91 7.94
N THR A 104 -7.45 -23.69 7.28
CA THR A 104 -8.69 -24.41 7.61
C THR A 104 -8.79 -25.80 6.96
N GLY A 105 -7.89 -26.12 6.02
CA GLY A 105 -7.96 -27.31 5.18
C GLY A 105 -8.98 -27.22 4.04
N LYS A 106 -9.72 -26.10 3.94
CA LYS A 106 -10.69 -25.86 2.86
C LYS A 106 -10.05 -25.08 1.71
N THR A 107 -10.66 -25.20 0.54
CA THR A 107 -10.24 -24.52 -0.69
C THR A 107 -11.38 -23.71 -1.29
N GLU A 108 -11.02 -22.67 -2.05
CA GLU A 108 -11.94 -21.80 -2.80
C GLU A 108 -11.28 -21.42 -4.13
N GLU A 109 -12.06 -21.29 -5.19
CA GLU A 109 -11.61 -20.73 -6.45
C GLU A 109 -12.08 -19.26 -6.56
N VAL A 110 -11.13 -18.35 -6.82
CA VAL A 110 -11.41 -16.92 -6.97
C VAL A 110 -10.83 -16.45 -8.30
N ALA A 111 -11.69 -15.91 -9.17
CA ALA A 111 -11.29 -15.45 -10.51
C ALA A 111 -10.53 -16.51 -11.34
N GLY A 112 -10.88 -17.79 -11.18
CA GLY A 112 -10.21 -18.91 -11.84
C GLY A 112 -8.91 -19.37 -11.19
N PHE A 113 -8.53 -18.79 -10.05
CA PHE A 113 -7.34 -19.18 -9.30
C PHE A 113 -7.70 -20.02 -8.08
N PRO A 114 -7.12 -21.23 -7.93
CA PRO A 114 -7.34 -22.03 -6.73
C PRO A 114 -6.61 -21.40 -5.54
N GLY A 115 -7.26 -21.41 -4.39
CA GLY A 115 -6.71 -20.95 -3.13
C GLY A 115 -7.12 -21.79 -1.92
N ASN A 116 -6.32 -21.68 -0.87
CA ASN A 116 -6.59 -22.27 0.44
C ASN A 116 -7.21 -21.21 1.36
N ILE A 117 -8.19 -21.62 2.16
CA ILE A 117 -8.87 -20.74 3.11
C ILE A 117 -8.11 -20.78 4.44
N PHE A 118 -7.72 -19.59 4.90
CA PHE A 118 -7.09 -19.36 6.19
C PHE A 118 -8.00 -18.50 7.07
N VAL A 119 -7.85 -18.68 8.38
CA VAL A 119 -8.45 -17.80 9.37
C VAL A 119 -7.33 -17.04 10.05
N MET A 120 -7.33 -15.72 9.85
CA MET A 120 -6.50 -14.81 10.61
C MET A 120 -7.26 -14.32 11.83
N THR A 121 -6.59 -14.30 12.97
CA THR A 121 -7.14 -13.75 14.20
C THR A 121 -6.13 -12.84 14.86
N TYR A 122 -6.53 -11.62 15.19
CA TYR A 122 -5.68 -10.59 15.76
C TYR A 122 -6.43 -9.78 16.82
N GLN A 123 -5.70 -9.12 17.72
CA GLN A 123 -6.29 -8.22 18.71
C GLN A 123 -6.42 -6.80 18.15
N GLN A 124 -7.59 -6.21 18.32
CA GLN A 124 -7.92 -4.84 17.97
C GLN A 124 -8.74 -4.21 19.10
N ASP A 125 -8.20 -3.19 19.76
CA ASP A 125 -8.89 -2.44 20.83
C ASP A 125 -9.45 -3.37 21.91
N GLU A 126 -8.59 -4.27 22.40
CA GLU A 126 -8.88 -5.31 23.40
C GLU A 126 -9.87 -6.40 22.93
N LYS A 127 -10.33 -6.34 21.67
CA LYS A 127 -11.20 -7.35 21.07
C LYS A 127 -10.45 -8.24 20.10
N LYS A 128 -10.71 -9.54 20.18
CA LYS A 128 -10.24 -10.52 19.22
C LYS A 128 -11.07 -10.42 17.95
N VAL A 129 -10.46 -9.98 16.86
CA VAL A 129 -11.07 -9.87 15.53
C VAL A 129 -10.62 -11.05 14.68
N ARG A 130 -11.56 -11.60 13.91
CA ARG A 130 -11.36 -12.74 13.02
C ARG A 130 -11.62 -12.31 11.59
N SER A 131 -10.71 -12.64 10.68
CA SER A 131 -10.82 -12.42 9.25
C SER A 131 -10.55 -13.73 8.50
N GLU A 132 -11.26 -13.95 7.40
CA GLU A 132 -11.06 -15.08 6.50
C GLU A 132 -10.27 -14.64 5.26
N LEU A 133 -9.17 -15.35 4.98
CA LEU A 133 -8.30 -15.08 3.84
C LEU A 133 -8.34 -16.26 2.87
N VAL A 134 -8.38 -15.98 1.57
CA VAL A 134 -8.12 -16.96 0.53
C VAL A 134 -6.77 -16.62 -0.10
N LEU A 135 -5.82 -17.53 -0.01
CA LEU A 135 -4.47 -17.35 -0.55
C LEU A 135 -4.21 -18.39 -1.66
N SER A 136 -3.46 -18.02 -2.71
CA SER A 136 -3.08 -18.89 -3.83
C SER A 136 -1.56 -19.06 -4.00
N LYS A 137 -1.09 -20.27 -4.34
CA LYS A 137 0.34 -20.55 -4.67
C LYS A 137 0.86 -19.86 -5.93
N ASP A 138 0.03 -19.11 -6.66
CA ASP A 138 0.49 -18.37 -7.83
C ASP A 138 1.57 -17.34 -7.44
N LYS A 139 2.77 -17.52 -7.99
CA LYS A 139 3.95 -16.68 -7.70
C LYS A 139 3.72 -15.22 -8.09
N ARG A 140 2.84 -14.97 -9.06
CA ARG A 140 2.53 -13.61 -9.51
C ARG A 140 1.81 -12.83 -8.41
N LEU A 141 0.82 -13.46 -7.77
CA LEU A 141 0.12 -12.87 -6.63
C LEU A 141 1.02 -12.72 -5.39
N SER A 142 2.03 -13.57 -5.23
CA SER A 142 3.04 -13.40 -4.19
C SER A 142 3.88 -12.13 -4.39
N LEU A 143 4.21 -11.77 -5.64
CA LEU A 143 4.90 -10.51 -5.93
C LEU A 143 4.01 -9.31 -5.65
N VAL A 144 2.74 -9.35 -6.07
CA VAL A 144 1.74 -8.30 -5.76
C VAL A 144 1.61 -8.10 -4.25
N ARG A 145 1.48 -9.19 -3.49
CA ARG A 145 1.44 -9.17 -2.03
C ARG A 145 2.68 -8.50 -1.46
N ARG A 146 3.89 -8.94 -1.81
CA ARG A 146 5.13 -8.34 -1.30
C ARG A 146 5.26 -6.86 -1.60
N ALA A 147 4.86 -6.42 -2.80
CA ALA A 147 4.88 -5.00 -3.15
C ALA A 147 3.91 -4.19 -2.26
N LEU A 148 2.69 -4.67 -2.06
CA LEU A 148 1.72 -4.05 -1.15
C LEU A 148 2.23 -3.98 0.30
N PHE A 149 2.76 -5.10 0.82
CA PHE A 149 3.36 -5.15 2.16
C PHE A 149 4.56 -4.22 2.29
N GLY A 150 5.39 -4.11 1.25
CA GLY A 150 6.49 -3.14 1.21
C GLY A 150 6.00 -1.70 1.33
N MET A 151 4.96 -1.35 0.56
CA MET A 151 4.34 -0.02 0.61
C MET A 151 3.75 0.29 2.00
N THR A 152 3.04 -0.65 2.62
CA THR A 152 2.44 -0.44 3.94
C THR A 152 3.47 -0.42 5.06
N SER A 153 4.53 -1.22 4.96
CA SER A 153 5.68 -1.18 5.87
C SER A 153 6.37 0.18 5.83
N THR A 154 6.60 0.73 4.63
CA THR A 154 7.15 2.08 4.44
C THR A 154 6.25 3.13 5.11
N TRP A 155 4.93 3.06 4.88
CA TRP A 155 4.00 3.98 5.49
C TRP A 155 3.94 3.88 7.02
N ALA A 156 3.90 2.66 7.58
CA ALA A 156 3.89 2.44 9.02
C ALA A 156 5.15 3.01 9.71
N LYS A 157 6.33 2.86 9.08
CA LYS A 157 7.58 3.46 9.56
C LYS A 157 7.52 5.00 9.54
N MET A 158 6.96 5.57 8.48
CA MET A 158 6.81 7.02 8.34
C MET A 158 5.81 7.62 9.34
N ALA A 159 4.74 6.88 9.66
CA ALA A 159 3.69 7.32 10.57
C ALA A 159 4.12 7.46 12.04
N GLY A 160 5.40 7.20 12.37
CA GLY A 160 5.88 7.18 13.75
C GLY A 160 5.16 6.14 14.61
N SER A 161 4.30 5.32 14.01
CA SER A 161 3.69 4.17 14.65
C SER A 161 4.83 3.26 15.03
N GLU A 162 4.82 2.83 16.29
CA GLU A 162 5.92 2.08 16.86
C GLU A 162 6.43 1.02 15.89
N VAL A 163 7.71 0.71 16.03
CA VAL A 163 8.37 -0.51 15.54
C VAL A 163 7.45 -1.74 15.65
N SER A 164 6.48 -1.77 16.58
CA SER A 164 5.44 -2.79 16.70
C SER A 164 4.49 -2.95 15.50
N ILE A 165 4.01 -1.92 14.79
CA ILE A 165 3.11 -2.11 13.62
C ILE A 165 3.90 -2.62 12.42
N ALA A 166 5.04 -2.02 12.11
CA ALA A 166 5.93 -2.50 11.05
C ALA A 166 6.43 -3.93 11.36
N ASN A 167 6.74 -4.25 12.62
CA ASN A 167 7.10 -5.60 13.04
C ASN A 167 5.93 -6.57 12.99
N ARG A 168 4.69 -6.14 13.26
CA ARG A 168 3.49 -6.96 13.06
C ARG A 168 3.34 -7.31 11.59
N PHE A 169 3.43 -6.33 10.68
CA PHE A 169 3.40 -6.58 9.25
C PHE A 169 4.54 -7.51 8.81
N ALA A 170 5.75 -7.34 9.35
CA ALA A 170 6.85 -8.26 9.09
C ALA A 170 6.61 -9.67 9.66
N GLN A 171 5.94 -9.80 10.81
CA GLN A 171 5.54 -11.09 11.38
C GLN A 171 4.43 -11.75 10.56
N VAL A 172 3.41 -11.00 10.11
CA VAL A 172 2.39 -11.47 9.17
C VAL A 172 3.06 -11.94 7.90
N GLU A 173 3.91 -11.09 7.32
CA GLU A 173 4.64 -11.41 6.11
C GLU A 173 5.50 -12.65 6.30
N ALA A 174 6.21 -12.81 7.42
CA ALA A 174 7.02 -13.99 7.72
C ALA A 174 6.18 -15.26 7.95
N GLN A 175 5.04 -15.17 8.65
CA GLN A 175 4.10 -16.29 8.78
C GLN A 175 3.52 -16.66 7.41
N LEU A 176 3.27 -15.66 6.56
CA LEU A 176 2.84 -15.80 5.19
C LEU A 176 4.01 -16.00 4.21
N GLN A 177 5.29 -16.01 4.60
CA GLN A 177 6.39 -16.15 3.63
C GLN A 177 6.37 -17.54 3.01
N GLN A 178 5.79 -18.49 3.73
CA GLN A 178 5.53 -19.86 3.30
C GLN A 178 4.26 -19.98 2.44
N TYR A 179 3.45 -18.91 2.36
CA TYR A 179 2.13 -18.89 1.76
C TYR A 179 2.01 -17.78 0.70
N GLU A 180 1.77 -18.20 -0.53
CA GLU A 180 0.59 -17.81 -1.33
C GLU A 180 0.19 -16.32 -1.42
N GLY A 181 -0.08 -15.81 -2.63
CA GLY A 181 -0.61 -14.47 -2.85
C GLY A 181 -2.10 -14.33 -2.53
N LEU A 182 -2.56 -13.12 -2.24
CA LEU A 182 -3.90 -12.87 -1.70
C LEU A 182 -4.96 -12.83 -2.81
N LEU A 183 -5.97 -13.70 -2.71
CA LEU A 183 -7.12 -13.77 -3.63
C LEU A 183 -8.35 -13.07 -3.06
N ARG A 184 -8.64 -13.26 -1.78
CA ARG A 184 -9.81 -12.68 -1.12
C ARG A 184 -9.52 -12.44 0.35
N GLN A 185 -10.07 -11.37 0.88
CA GLN A 185 -10.19 -11.14 2.31
C GLN A 185 -11.64 -10.81 2.61
N ASP A 186 -12.26 -11.63 3.45
CA ASP A 186 -13.65 -11.52 3.84
C ASP A 186 -14.57 -11.23 2.63
N LYS A 187 -15.43 -10.22 2.73
CA LYS A 187 -16.25 -9.71 1.64
C LYS A 187 -15.76 -8.35 1.12
N THR A 188 -14.71 -7.81 1.73
CA THR A 188 -14.21 -6.46 1.47
C THR A 188 -13.23 -6.43 0.32
N MET A 189 -12.43 -7.48 0.11
CA MET A 189 -11.48 -7.51 -0.99
C MET A 189 -11.55 -8.83 -1.74
N LYS A 190 -11.63 -8.78 -3.07
CA LYS A 190 -11.61 -9.97 -3.93
C LYS A 190 -10.88 -9.69 -5.25
N LEU A 191 -9.99 -10.60 -5.63
CA LEU A 191 -9.33 -10.57 -6.93
C LEU A 191 -10.39 -10.74 -8.03
N VAL A 192 -10.32 -9.86 -9.03
CA VAL A 192 -11.17 -9.86 -10.23
C VAL A 192 -10.40 -10.39 -11.41
N SER A 193 -9.15 -9.93 -11.59
CA SER A 193 -8.32 -10.35 -12.72
C SER A 193 -6.83 -10.30 -12.40
N LEU A 194 -6.05 -11.14 -13.09
CA LEU A 194 -4.60 -11.17 -13.01
C LEU A 194 -4.03 -11.40 -14.42
N SER A 195 -3.10 -10.54 -14.84
CA SER A 195 -2.45 -10.63 -16.14
C SER A 195 -0.99 -10.22 -16.07
N GLU A 196 -0.23 -10.58 -17.10
CA GLU A 196 1.14 -10.17 -17.29
C GLU A 196 1.22 -9.29 -18.54
N LYS A 197 1.90 -8.14 -18.43
CA LYS A 197 2.06 -7.21 -19.53
C LYS A 197 3.43 -6.55 -19.45
N LYS A 198 4.05 -6.30 -20.59
CA LYS A 198 5.24 -5.46 -20.64
C LYS A 198 4.79 -4.00 -20.56
N ILE A 199 5.18 -3.31 -19.50
CA ILE A 199 4.84 -1.92 -19.27
C ILE A 199 6.14 -1.09 -19.34
N PRO A 200 6.11 0.06 -20.04
CA PRO A 200 7.23 1.00 -20.05
C PRO A 200 7.65 1.42 -18.63
N SER A 201 8.95 1.64 -18.41
CA SER A 201 9.48 1.98 -17.08
C SER A 201 8.97 3.32 -16.53
N ASP A 202 8.71 4.28 -17.41
CA ASP A 202 8.16 5.61 -17.11
C ASP A 202 6.72 5.54 -16.56
N TYR A 203 6.01 4.42 -16.74
CA TYR A 203 4.69 4.21 -16.15
C TYR A 203 4.71 4.18 -14.61
N TYR A 204 5.86 3.80 -14.04
CA TYR A 204 6.12 3.80 -12.59
C TYR A 204 6.74 5.10 -12.11
N GLU A 205 6.85 6.09 -12.98
CA GLU A 205 7.38 7.40 -12.65
C GLU A 205 6.26 8.43 -12.49
N LEU A 206 6.55 9.50 -11.75
CA LEU A 206 5.66 10.65 -11.73
C LEU A 206 5.48 11.18 -13.17
N PRO A 207 4.25 11.43 -13.63
CA PRO A 207 4.04 11.95 -14.97
C PRO A 207 4.84 13.23 -15.24
N PRO A 208 5.20 13.51 -16.51
CA PRO A 208 5.85 14.75 -16.87
C PRO A 208 5.06 15.97 -16.38
N ASN A 209 5.78 17.01 -15.94
CA ASN A 209 5.19 18.24 -15.40
C ASN A 209 4.34 18.05 -14.12
N THR A 210 4.50 16.94 -13.40
CA THR A 210 3.89 16.78 -12.08
C THR A 210 4.42 17.85 -11.13
N VAL A 211 3.50 18.60 -10.51
CA VAL A 211 3.83 19.52 -9.43
C VAL A 211 3.85 18.73 -8.12
N VAL A 212 5.05 18.50 -7.59
CA VAL A 212 5.21 17.90 -6.25
C VAL A 212 4.93 18.98 -5.21
N GLN A 213 3.86 18.78 -4.42
CA GLN A 213 3.52 19.69 -3.33
C GLN A 213 4.33 19.34 -2.10
N ASP A 214 5.10 20.32 -1.63
CA ASP A 214 5.75 20.27 -0.34
C ASP A 214 4.77 20.74 0.74
N LEU A 215 4.18 19.78 1.46
CA LEU A 215 3.25 20.08 2.54
C LEU A 215 3.95 20.52 3.83
N SER A 216 5.28 20.42 3.93
CA SER A 216 6.03 20.84 5.13
C SER A 216 5.81 22.33 5.45
N MET A 217 5.60 23.16 4.43
CA MET A 217 5.29 24.59 4.57
C MET A 217 3.81 24.88 4.82
N VAL A 218 2.91 23.96 4.49
CA VAL A 218 1.44 24.13 4.60
C VAL A 218 0.92 23.72 5.98
N SER A 219 1.75 23.08 6.83
CA SER A 219 1.43 22.75 8.23
C SER A 219 0.94 23.98 9.04
N GLY A 220 1.39 25.18 8.67
CA GLY A 220 0.89 26.44 9.24
C GLY A 220 -0.47 26.90 8.70
N LEU A 221 -0.80 26.59 7.44
CA LEU A 221 -1.96 27.09 6.69
C LEU A 221 -3.17 26.13 6.71
N LEU A 222 -2.96 24.81 6.83
CA LEU A 222 -4.04 23.82 6.99
C LEU A 222 -4.87 24.02 8.28
N LYS A 223 -4.40 24.83 9.22
CA LYS A 223 -5.19 25.32 10.36
C LYS A 223 -6.35 26.24 9.96
N GLY A 224 -6.45 26.63 8.68
CA GLY A 224 -7.43 27.57 8.13
C GLY A 224 -8.59 26.96 7.33
N GLY A 225 -8.67 25.63 7.19
CA GLY A 225 -9.89 24.97 6.70
C GLY A 225 -10.31 25.28 5.26
N GLN A 226 -9.39 25.38 4.30
CA GLN A 226 -9.77 25.48 2.90
C GLN A 226 -8.96 24.55 1.99
N MET A 227 -9.72 23.91 1.09
CA MET A 227 -9.38 23.27 -0.19
C MET A 227 -8.96 21.79 -0.15
N MET A 228 -9.96 20.90 -0.23
CA MET A 228 -10.01 19.79 -1.20
C MET A 228 -11.47 19.34 -1.40
N ASN A 229 -11.83 18.93 -2.63
CA ASN A 229 -13.15 18.38 -2.93
C ASN A 229 -13.11 16.87 -2.68
N CYS A 230 -13.45 16.46 -1.46
CA CYS A 230 -13.47 15.05 -1.03
C CYS A 230 -14.79 14.34 -1.30
N ASP A 231 -15.72 14.99 -2.01
CA ASP A 231 -17.01 14.40 -2.41
C ASP A 231 -16.92 13.60 -3.73
N ALA A 232 -15.71 13.40 -4.28
CA ALA A 232 -15.50 12.67 -5.53
C ALA A 232 -15.42 11.15 -5.31
N GLU A 233 -15.92 10.36 -6.27
CA GLU A 233 -15.77 8.89 -6.26
C GLU A 233 -14.29 8.47 -6.14
N GLY A 234 -14.00 7.57 -5.18
CA GLY A 234 -12.65 7.12 -4.85
C GLY A 234 -11.85 8.04 -3.91
N ALA A 235 -12.43 9.15 -3.44
CA ALA A 235 -11.80 10.03 -2.44
C ALA A 235 -11.60 9.35 -1.07
N GLU A 236 -12.39 8.34 -0.73
CA GLU A 236 -12.25 7.56 0.52
C GLU A 236 -10.88 6.90 0.67
N TYR A 237 -10.24 6.53 -0.45
CA TYR A 237 -8.90 5.92 -0.43
C TYR A 237 -7.78 6.94 -0.66
N ASN A 238 -8.13 8.23 -0.83
CA ASN A 238 -7.15 9.29 -0.89
C ASN A 238 -6.75 9.65 0.55
N PRO A 239 -5.47 9.42 0.95
CA PRO A 239 -5.02 9.66 2.32
C PRO A 239 -5.23 11.11 2.79
N LEU A 240 -5.38 12.07 1.88
CA LEU A 240 -5.68 13.47 2.20
C LEU A 240 -7.15 13.72 2.53
N CYS A 241 -8.08 12.96 1.93
CA CYS A 241 -9.50 13.06 2.24
C CYS A 241 -9.86 12.34 3.54
N LEU A 242 -9.18 11.23 3.82
CA LEU A 242 -9.19 10.61 5.15
C LEU A 242 -8.73 11.57 6.26
N MET A 243 -7.82 12.51 5.93
CA MET A 243 -7.37 13.56 6.84
C MET A 243 -8.36 14.72 6.97
N GLN A 244 -8.96 15.17 5.87
CA GLN A 244 -9.92 16.27 5.88
C GLN A 244 -11.19 15.88 6.65
N GLU A 245 -11.76 14.70 6.40
CA GLU A 245 -12.92 14.24 7.16
C GLU A 245 -12.61 14.10 8.65
N ALA A 246 -11.42 13.60 9.01
CA ALA A 246 -11.00 13.51 10.41
C ALA A 246 -10.76 14.90 11.04
N GLY A 247 -10.47 15.92 10.22
CA GLY A 247 -10.30 17.31 10.62
C GLY A 247 -11.63 18.05 10.77
N ASP A 248 -12.54 17.93 9.81
CA ASP A 248 -13.86 18.58 9.82
C ASP A 248 -14.73 18.06 10.97
N GLU A 249 -14.65 16.77 11.27
CA GLU A 249 -15.31 16.14 12.42
C GLU A 249 -14.68 16.51 13.78
N ALA A 250 -13.53 17.18 13.77
CA ALA A 250 -12.84 17.68 14.95
C ALA A 250 -12.95 19.20 15.12
N VAL A 251 -13.31 19.95 14.07
CA VAL A 251 -13.51 21.42 14.13
C VAL A 251 -14.81 21.81 14.84
N GLU A 252 -15.80 20.91 14.90
CA GLU A 252 -17.06 21.08 15.63
C GLU A 252 -16.90 21.07 17.17
N GLU A 253 -15.79 20.55 17.70
CA GLU A 253 -15.47 20.62 19.14
C GLU A 253 -14.20 21.47 19.36
N SER A 254 -14.13 22.23 20.45
CA SER A 254 -13.17 23.35 20.58
C SER A 254 -11.67 22.99 20.46
N LYS A 255 -10.89 23.96 19.98
CA LYS A 255 -9.53 23.94 19.38
C LYS A 255 -8.38 23.18 20.10
N GLN A 256 -8.58 22.63 21.30
CA GLN A 256 -7.55 21.84 22.00
C GLN A 256 -7.93 20.36 22.14
N ASP A 257 -9.20 20.05 22.38
CA ASP A 257 -9.71 18.67 22.39
C ASP A 257 -9.84 18.12 20.95
N ALA A 258 -10.16 19.00 20.00
CA ALA A 258 -10.15 18.74 18.56
C ALA A 258 -8.86 18.11 18.06
N ARG A 259 -7.69 18.57 18.55
CA ARG A 259 -6.41 18.09 18.04
C ARG A 259 -6.07 16.69 18.54
N GLN A 260 -6.51 16.36 19.75
CA GLN A 260 -6.30 15.04 20.31
C GLN A 260 -7.31 14.04 19.72
N GLN A 261 -8.58 14.46 19.58
CA GLN A 261 -9.60 13.66 18.92
C GLN A 261 -9.36 13.49 17.41
N ALA A 262 -8.91 14.51 16.68
CA ALA A 262 -8.53 14.38 15.26
C ALA A 262 -7.39 13.38 15.09
N LYS A 263 -6.41 13.38 16.01
CA LYS A 263 -5.33 12.39 16.01
C LYS A 263 -5.84 10.97 16.31
N ASP A 264 -6.74 10.84 17.28
CA ASP A 264 -7.28 9.54 17.67
C ASP A 264 -8.25 8.99 16.59
N LYS A 265 -9.07 9.86 15.98
CA LYS A 265 -9.94 9.53 14.83
C LYS A 265 -9.13 9.26 13.57
N MET A 266 -8.07 10.01 13.30
CA MET A 266 -7.16 9.73 12.18
C MET A 266 -6.45 8.39 12.40
N LYS A 267 -5.98 8.11 13.62
CA LYS A 267 -5.42 6.80 13.99
C LYS A 267 -6.44 5.68 13.82
N GLN A 268 -7.71 5.91 14.14
CA GLN A 268 -8.80 4.96 13.92
C GLN A 268 -9.18 4.78 12.44
N LYS A 269 -9.23 5.85 11.63
CA LYS A 269 -9.52 5.79 10.19
C LYS A 269 -8.37 5.19 9.40
N VAL A 270 -7.12 5.52 9.72
CA VAL A 270 -5.93 4.85 9.18
C VAL A 270 -5.93 3.37 9.54
N LYS A 271 -6.30 3.04 10.79
CA LYS A 271 -6.48 1.66 11.22
C LYS A 271 -7.67 0.97 10.51
N GLY A 272 -8.73 1.70 10.17
CA GLY A 272 -9.87 1.25 9.38
C GLY A 272 -9.47 0.95 7.94
N PHE A 273 -8.82 1.89 7.27
CA PHE A 273 -8.26 1.73 5.93
C PHE A 273 -7.25 0.57 5.87
N LEU A 274 -6.36 0.45 6.86
CA LEU A 274 -5.46 -0.71 6.96
C LEU A 274 -6.20 -2.02 7.22
N LYS A 275 -7.34 -2.00 7.91
CA LYS A 275 -8.23 -3.15 8.15
C LYS A 275 -9.05 -3.53 6.91
N ASP A 276 -9.34 -2.58 6.03
CA ASP A 276 -10.04 -2.85 4.79
C ASP A 276 -9.08 -3.38 3.70
N ILE A 277 -7.78 -3.12 3.87
CA ILE A 277 -6.70 -3.66 3.02
C ILE A 277 -6.12 -4.99 3.56
N PHE A 278 -6.14 -5.25 4.89
CA PHE A 278 -5.55 -6.42 5.56
C PHE A 278 -6.35 -6.92 6.77
#